data_AF-A0A973D8M0-F1
#
_entry.id   AF-A0A973D8M0-F1
#
_cell.length_a   1.000
_cell.length_b   1.000
_cell.length_c   1.000
_cell.angle_alpha   90.00
_cell.angle_beta   90.00
_cell.angle_gamma   90.00
#
_symmetry.space_group_name_H-M   'P 1'
#
loop_
_entity.id
_entity.type
_entity.pdbx_description
1 polymer ?
#
loop_
_entity_poly.entity_id
_entity_poly.type
_entity_poly.pdbx_seq_one_letter_code
_entity_poly.pdbx_strand_id
1 'polypeptide(L)' 'MNRIENDTLISLNPATGEEVGRLPITAVDQIPAVVATARAAQPAWGRMSLQERADQMRPFDD' A
#
# COMPACT_ATOMS: atom_id res chain seq x y z
N MET A 1 -17.12 -9.55 0.43
CA MET A 1 -16.96 -8.97 -0.92
C MET A 1 -16.87 -7.47 -0.75
N ASN A 2 -15.92 -6.79 -1.38
CA ASN A 2 -15.78 -5.33 -1.25
C ASN A 2 -16.78 -4.61 -2.18
N ARG A 3 -17.08 -3.35 -1.89
CA ARG A 3 -17.97 -2.49 -2.69
C ARG A 3 -17.20 -1.28 -3.23
N ILE A 4 -17.65 -0.71 -4.33
CA ILE A 4 -17.12 0.54 -4.89
C ILE A 4 -18.25 1.58 -4.92
N GLU A 5 -18.00 2.76 -4.36
CA GLU A 5 -18.90 3.92 -4.40
C GLU A 5 -18.06 5.19 -4.61
N ASN A 6 -18.38 6.03 -5.60
CA ASN A 6 -17.70 7.32 -5.84
C ASN A 6 -16.15 7.23 -5.77
N ASP A 7 -15.54 6.34 -6.57
CA ASP A 7 -14.10 6.08 -6.59
C ASP A 7 -13.48 5.74 -5.22
N THR A 8 -14.29 5.18 -4.31
CA THR A 8 -13.87 4.70 -3.00
C THR A 8 -14.09 3.20 -2.91
N LEU A 9 -13.05 2.46 -2.54
CA LEU A 9 -13.13 1.06 -2.18
C LEU A 9 -13.59 0.94 -0.74
N ILE A 10 -14.71 0.25 -0.53
CA ILE A 10 -15.28 -0.05 0.78
C ILE A 10 -15.02 -1.51 1.10
N SER A 11 -14.26 -1.75 2.17
CA SER A 11 -13.99 -3.08 2.71
C SER A 11 -15.13 -3.50 3.63
N LEU A 12 -15.66 -4.70 3.43
CA LEU A 12 -16.75 -5.25 4.24
C LEU A 12 -16.28 -6.46 5.05
N ASN A 13 -16.76 -6.58 6.28
CA ASN A 13 -16.60 -7.77 7.11
C ASN A 13 -17.29 -8.96 6.40
N PRO A 14 -16.59 -10.06 6.08
CA PRO A 14 -17.19 -11.18 5.37
C PRO A 14 -18.24 -11.95 6.19
N ALA A 15 -18.20 -11.87 7.51
CA ALA A 15 -19.15 -12.58 8.40
C ALA A 15 -20.46 -11.82 8.59
N THR A 16 -20.44 -10.48 8.61
CA THR A 16 -21.61 -9.64 8.92
C THR A 16 -22.08 -8.78 7.75
N GLY A 17 -21.21 -8.53 6.76
CA GLY A 17 -21.46 -7.60 5.66
C GLY A 17 -21.32 -6.12 6.02
N GLU A 18 -20.99 -5.80 7.28
CA GLU A 18 -20.78 -4.43 7.76
C GLU A 18 -19.48 -3.84 7.22
N GLU A 19 -19.44 -2.51 7.08
CA GLU A 19 -18.23 -1.81 6.66
C GLU A 19 -17.16 -1.84 7.75
N VAL A 20 -15.92 -2.17 7.36
CA VAL A 20 -14.74 -2.12 8.24
C VAL A 20 -13.80 -0.96 7.90
N GLY A 21 -13.93 -0.38 6.70
CA GLY A 21 -13.15 0.77 6.29
C GLY A 21 -13.36 1.14 4.83
N ARG A 22 -12.93 2.35 4.47
CA ARG A 22 -13.03 2.87 3.11
C ARG A 22 -11.77 3.64 2.72
N LEU A 23 -11.36 3.52 1.47
CA LEU A 23 -10.15 4.13 0.93
C LEU A 23 -10.40 4.61 -0.50
N PRO A 24 -9.88 5.79 -0.90
CA PRO A 24 -9.98 6.21 -2.30
C PRO A 24 -9.22 5.23 -3.21
N ILE A 25 -9.79 4.98 -4.39
CA ILE A 25 -9.16 4.18 -5.44
C ILE A 25 -8.11 5.06 -6.12
N THR A 26 -6.86 4.59 -6.17
CA THR A 26 -5.80 5.27 -6.91
C THR A 26 -6.18 5.35 -8.38
N ALA A 27 -6.23 6.56 -8.93
CA ALA A 27 -6.55 6.77 -10.34
C ALA A 27 -5.46 6.15 -11.23
N VAL A 28 -5.87 5.57 -12.37
CA VAL A 28 -4.98 4.80 -13.25
C VAL A 28 -3.83 5.65 -13.79
N ASP A 29 -4.08 6.93 -14.06
CA ASP A 29 -3.10 7.91 -14.53
C ASP A 29 -2.05 8.29 -13.46
N GLN A 30 -2.32 8.04 -12.18
CA GLN A 30 -1.36 8.24 -11.09
C GLN A 30 -0.40 7.06 -10.91
N ILE A 31 -0.76 5.86 -11.39
CA ILE A 31 0.06 4.65 -11.24
C ILE A 31 1.49 4.82 -11.80
N PRO A 32 1.71 5.43 -12.98
CA PRO A 32 3.07 5.69 -13.49
C PRO A 32 3.94 6.49 -12.52
N ALA A 33 3.38 7.51 -11.85
CA ALA A 33 4.12 8.35 -10.91
C ALA A 33 4.49 7.57 -9.63
N VAL A 34 3.57 6.76 -9.10
CA VAL A 34 3.84 5.87 -7.95
C VAL A 34 4.98 4.90 -8.26
N VAL A 35 4.94 4.28 -9.45
CA VAL A 35 6.00 3.36 -9.90
C VAL A 35 7.33 4.10 -10.12
N ALA A 36 7.31 5.33 -10.66
CA ALA A 36 8.51 6.13 -10.84
C ALA A 36 9.19 6.44 -9.50
N THR A 37 8.43 6.80 -8.47
CA THR A 37 8.95 7.00 -7.11
C THR A 37 9.62 5.75 -6.56
N ALA A 38 8.98 4.58 -6.70
CA ALA A 38 9.58 3.32 -6.26
C ALA A 38 10.88 3.00 -7.02
N ARG A 39 10.93 3.25 -8.33
CA ARG A 39 12.14 3.08 -9.15
C ARG A 39 13.26 4.01 -8.70
N ALA A 40 12.96 5.26 -8.37
CA ALA A 40 13.95 6.21 -7.88
C ALA A 40 14.55 5.80 -6.52
N ALA A 41 13.74 5.19 -5.64
CA ALA A 41 14.19 4.69 -4.35
C ALA A 41 15.02 3.38 -4.46
N GLN A 42 14.77 2.57 -5.48
CA GLN A 42 15.34 1.22 -5.61
C GLN A 42 16.88 1.18 -5.55
N PRO A 43 17.66 2.06 -6.20
CA PRO A 43 19.12 2.00 -6.13
C PRO A 43 19.66 2.22 -4.71
N ALA A 44 19.04 3.11 -3.93
CA ALA A 44 19.44 3.33 -2.55
C ALA A 44 19.12 2.10 -1.70
N TRP A 45 17.91 1.55 -1.85
CA TRP A 45 17.49 0.32 -1.18
C TRP A 45 18.38 -0.88 -1.52
N GLY A 46 18.74 -1.04 -2.80
CA GLY A 46 19.55 -2.15 -3.28
C GLY A 46 21.01 -2.12 -2.81
N ARG A 47 21.52 -0.96 -2.39
CA ARG A 47 22.86 -0.82 -1.81
C ARG A 47 22.91 -1.14 -0.32
N MET A 48 21.77 -1.21 0.36
CA MET A 48 21.71 -1.53 1.77
C MET A 48 22.08 -3.00 2.02
N SER A 49 22.81 -3.24 3.09
CA SER A 49 23.06 -4.57 3.63
C SER A 49 21.74 -5.23 4.09
N LEU A 50 21.79 -6.54 4.33
CA LEU A 50 20.64 -7.26 4.89
C LEU A 50 20.24 -6.71 6.26
N GLN A 51 21.20 -6.38 7.12
CA GLN A 51 20.94 -5.84 8.45
C GLN A 51 20.24 -4.48 8.36
N GLU A 52 20.72 -3.56 7.54
CA GLU A 52 20.08 -2.24 7.37
C GLU A 52 18.64 -2.37 6.87
N ARG A 53 18.35 -3.31 5.96
CA ARG A 53 16.98 -3.57 5.51
C ARG A 53 16.10 -4.15 6.62
N ALA A 54 16.63 -5.06 7.43
CA ALA A 54 15.91 -5.57 8.60
C ALA A 54 15.59 -4.43 9.59
N ASP A 55 16.55 -3.53 9.81
CA ASP A 55 16.41 -2.42 10.75
C ASP A 55 15.31 -1.44 10.35
N GLN A 56 15.08 -1.23 9.05
CA GLN A 56 13.95 -0.44 8.56
C GLN A 56 12.59 -1.11 8.78
N MET A 57 12.54 -2.44 8.87
CA MET A 57 11.30 -3.20 9.07
C MET A 57 10.96 -3.38 10.55
N ARG A 58 11.97 -3.39 11.45
CA ARG A 58 11.80 -3.62 12.89
C ARG A 58 10.69 -2.78 13.58
N PRO A 59 10.44 -1.50 13.23
CA PRO A 59 9.36 -0.74 13.86
C PRO A 59 7.94 -1.26 13.62
N PHE A 60 7.76 -2.22 12.70
CA PHE A 60 6.47 -2.79 12.32
C PHE A 60 6.25 -4.22 12.85
N ASP A 61 7.16 -4.72 13.70
CA ASP A 61 7.08 -6.06 14.28
C ASP A 61 6.21 -6.14 15.57
N ASP A 62 5.66 -5.00 16.03
CA ASP A 62 4.67 -4.89 17.12
C ASP A 62 3.22 -4.85 16.56
#